data_AF-A0A653YE69-F1
#
_entry.id   AF-A0A653YE69-F1
#
_cell.length_a   1.000
_cell.length_b   1.000
_cell.length_c   1.000
_cell.angle_alpha   90.00
_cell.angle_beta   90.00
_cell.angle_gamma   90.00
#
_symmetry.space_group_name_H-M   'P 1'
#
loop_
_entity.id
_entity.type
_entity.pdbx_description
1 polymer ?
#
loop_
_entity_poly.entity_id
_entity_poly.type
_entity_poly.pdbx_seq_one_letter_code
_entity_poly.pdbx_strand_id
1 'polypeptide(L)'
;MKKISVTKIMILCLSLLLSSCSNEDDNYKTFEGPQEAFLFNSFTSVLEVNPTGSSFVDVVFSSTTKSNQDRLIPISISSFSNATANMYSVDLSSAIIPAGETTATLRINSGSYAALPNSGSKDLVLVFDSSLYSLSNRNNHVISIQRGCTDTRVNFNIAFDSYASEISWTLSNSSGVIATSAGYSDGLSSYNEQFCLTPGNYTFVMNDSYGDGLNSPGSFALTLTDGTVLFSGGGNFGSSVSGNFTIN
;
A
#
# COMPACT_ATOMS: atom_id res chain seq x y z
N MET A 1 -53.24 -57.44 -49.16
CA MET A 1 -53.12 -57.79 -47.73
C MET A 1 -51.73 -58.36 -47.46
N LYS A 2 -51.16 -58.04 -46.30
CA LYS A 2 -49.81 -58.36 -45.76
C LYS A 2 -48.66 -57.42 -46.18
N LYS A 3 -47.89 -57.05 -45.16
CA LYS A 3 -47.09 -55.84 -44.90
C LYS A 3 -45.67 -56.28 -44.45
N ILE A 4 -44.70 -55.36 -44.54
CA ILE A 4 -43.49 -55.18 -43.67
C ILE A 4 -42.29 -56.12 -44.03
N SER A 5 -40.98 -55.76 -44.10
CA SER A 5 -40.18 -54.69 -43.45
C SER A 5 -38.68 -54.61 -43.91
N VAL A 6 -38.08 -53.39 -43.80
CA VAL A 6 -36.73 -53.01 -43.25
C VAL A 6 -35.45 -53.49 -43.98
N THR A 7 -34.70 -52.60 -44.67
CA THR A 7 -33.59 -51.73 -44.19
C THR A 7 -32.38 -52.49 -43.61
N LYS A 8 -31.18 -52.32 -44.22
CA LYS A 8 -29.89 -51.99 -43.56
C LYS A 8 -28.73 -52.15 -44.55
N ILE A 9 -28.14 -51.03 -44.96
CA ILE A 9 -26.84 -50.96 -45.63
C ILE A 9 -25.77 -50.63 -44.58
N MET A 10 -24.91 -51.63 -44.42
CA MET A 10 -23.51 -51.69 -43.98
C MET A 10 -22.70 -50.37 -43.96
N ILE A 11 -22.11 -50.03 -42.81
CA ILE A 11 -20.79 -49.37 -42.73
C ILE A 11 -19.97 -50.02 -41.58
N LEU A 12 -18.83 -50.54 -42.01
CA LEU A 12 -17.70 -51.14 -41.32
C LEU A 12 -16.81 -50.02 -40.73
N CYS A 13 -16.33 -50.13 -39.48
CA CYS A 13 -14.92 -49.82 -39.13
C CYS A 13 -14.60 -49.94 -37.63
N LEU A 14 -13.51 -50.68 -37.39
CA LEU A 14 -12.42 -50.41 -36.45
C LEU A 14 -12.61 -50.73 -34.94
N SER A 15 -12.26 -51.97 -34.63
CA SER A 15 -11.66 -52.37 -33.36
C SER A 15 -10.38 -51.55 -33.06
N LEU A 16 -10.43 -50.75 -32.00
CA LEU A 16 -9.24 -50.27 -31.29
C LEU A 16 -9.41 -50.62 -29.82
N LEU A 17 -8.70 -51.67 -29.42
CA LEU A 17 -8.36 -51.97 -28.04
C LEU A 17 -7.47 -50.83 -27.55
N LEU A 18 -7.98 -49.97 -26.67
CA LEU A 18 -7.14 -49.21 -25.76
C LEU A 18 -7.55 -49.56 -24.34
N SER A 19 -6.57 -50.13 -23.67
CA SER A 19 -6.51 -50.55 -22.28
C SER A 19 -7.09 -49.50 -21.34
N SER A 20 -8.04 -49.94 -20.52
CA SER A 20 -8.36 -49.34 -19.24
C SER A 20 -7.11 -49.31 -18.36
N CYS A 21 -6.38 -48.20 -18.32
CA CYS A 21 -5.53 -47.87 -17.19
C CYS A 21 -6.44 -47.41 -16.05
N SER A 22 -7.01 -48.36 -15.32
CA SER A 22 -7.52 -48.10 -13.98
C SER A 22 -6.32 -47.94 -13.06
N ASN A 23 -6.10 -46.71 -12.59
CA ASN A 23 -5.55 -46.31 -11.29
C ASN A 23 -4.96 -44.91 -11.47
N GLU A 24 -5.84 -43.92 -11.67
CA GLU A 24 -5.48 -42.55 -11.33
C GLU A 24 -5.50 -42.48 -9.82
N ASP A 25 -4.32 -42.39 -9.23
CA ASP A 25 -4.13 -42.02 -7.83
C ASP A 25 -4.38 -40.50 -7.74
N ASP A 26 -5.64 -40.12 -7.95
CA ASP A 26 -6.14 -38.75 -7.83
C ASP A 26 -6.26 -38.39 -6.35
N ASN A 27 -5.11 -38.35 -5.68
CA ASN A 27 -4.96 -37.60 -4.44
C ASN A 27 -4.83 -36.09 -4.71
N TYR A 28 -5.41 -35.59 -5.81
CA TYR A 28 -5.77 -34.19 -5.87
C TYR A 28 -6.95 -34.01 -4.92
N LYS A 29 -6.64 -33.57 -3.69
CA LYS A 29 -7.66 -33.10 -2.75
C LYS A 29 -8.54 -32.12 -3.51
N THR A 30 -9.75 -32.53 -3.86
CA THR A 30 -10.79 -31.64 -4.36
C THR A 30 -10.88 -30.49 -3.37
N PHE A 31 -10.59 -29.29 -3.85
CA PHE A 31 -10.68 -28.09 -3.04
C PHE A 31 -12.16 -27.90 -2.68
N GLU A 32 -12.56 -28.30 -1.47
CA GLU A 32 -13.87 -27.99 -0.88
C GLU A 32 -13.91 -26.56 -0.32
N GLY A 33 -13.26 -25.62 -0.98
CA GLY A 33 -13.51 -24.21 -0.72
C GLY A 33 -14.70 -23.73 -1.55
N PRO A 34 -15.27 -22.57 -1.20
CA PRO A 34 -16.29 -21.95 -2.04
C PRO A 34 -15.75 -21.75 -3.46
N GLN A 35 -16.62 -21.95 -4.45
CA GLN A 35 -16.25 -21.88 -5.89
C GLN A 35 -15.76 -20.49 -6.32
N GLU A 36 -15.96 -19.47 -5.50
CA GLU A 36 -15.56 -18.09 -5.76
C GLU A 36 -14.75 -17.55 -4.59
N ALA A 37 -13.62 -16.91 -4.92
CA ALA A 37 -12.79 -16.18 -3.97
C ALA A 37 -12.56 -14.75 -4.46
N PHE A 38 -12.44 -13.82 -3.52
CA PHE A 38 -12.13 -12.42 -3.77
C PHE A 38 -10.71 -12.07 -3.35
N LEU A 39 -10.11 -11.10 -4.04
CA LEU A 39 -8.78 -10.61 -3.73
C LEU A 39 -8.62 -9.13 -4.10
N PHE A 40 -7.77 -8.42 -3.37
CA PHE A 40 -7.21 -7.15 -3.82
C PHE A 40 -6.01 -7.40 -4.73
N ASN A 41 -5.88 -6.68 -5.84
CA ASN A 41 -4.84 -6.91 -6.86
C ASN A 41 -3.46 -6.36 -6.48
N SER A 42 -3.41 -5.49 -5.47
CA SER A 42 -2.20 -5.03 -4.79
C SER A 42 -2.45 -4.95 -3.28
N PHE A 43 -1.38 -4.87 -2.50
CA PHE A 43 -1.45 -4.78 -1.04
C PHE A 43 -1.58 -3.34 -0.56
N THR A 44 -0.97 -2.41 -1.28
CA THR A 44 -0.87 -1.02 -0.85
C THR A 44 -1.12 -0.06 -2.01
N SER A 45 -1.56 1.14 -1.66
CA SER A 45 -1.60 2.30 -2.54
C SER A 45 -1.41 3.58 -1.73
N VAL A 46 -1.14 4.68 -2.41
CA VAL A 46 -0.95 6.00 -1.79
C VAL A 46 -2.01 6.95 -2.34
N LEU A 47 -2.72 7.63 -1.44
CA LEU A 47 -3.62 8.72 -1.78
C LEU A 47 -2.98 10.04 -1.34
N GLU A 48 -2.50 10.80 -2.30
CA GLU A 48 -1.92 12.13 -2.07
C GLU A 48 -3.01 13.19 -2.13
N VAL A 49 -3.26 13.87 -1.02
CA VAL A 49 -4.24 14.95 -0.93
C VAL A 49 -3.53 16.28 -1.09
N ASN A 50 -3.87 17.03 -2.14
CA ASN A 50 -3.31 18.35 -2.40
C ASN A 50 -4.13 19.44 -1.68
N PRO A 51 -3.53 20.60 -1.35
CA PRO A 51 -4.26 21.72 -0.75
C PRO A 51 -5.29 22.33 -1.72
N THR A 52 -5.09 22.14 -3.02
CA THR A 52 -5.99 22.56 -4.09
C THR A 52 -6.33 21.39 -4.99
N GLY A 53 -7.60 21.32 -5.40
CA GLY A 53 -8.10 20.24 -6.25
C GLY A 53 -8.49 18.98 -5.47
N SER A 54 -9.22 18.10 -6.16
CA SER A 54 -9.57 16.77 -5.66
C SER A 54 -8.62 15.74 -6.27
N SER A 55 -8.19 14.77 -5.48
CA SER A 55 -7.43 13.61 -5.93
C SER A 55 -8.18 12.34 -5.59
N PHE A 56 -7.81 11.24 -6.24
CA PHE A 56 -8.40 9.93 -5.98
C PHE A 56 -7.38 8.83 -6.24
N VAL A 57 -7.65 7.66 -5.67
CA VAL A 57 -6.94 6.42 -5.96
C VAL A 57 -7.96 5.32 -6.24
N ASP A 58 -7.70 4.52 -7.26
CA ASP A 58 -8.55 3.39 -7.63
C ASP A 58 -7.89 2.10 -7.12
N VAL A 59 -8.58 1.41 -6.21
CA VAL A 59 -8.14 0.13 -5.65
C VAL A 59 -8.74 -0.99 -6.47
N VAL A 60 -7.88 -1.74 -7.15
CA VAL A 60 -8.31 -2.87 -7.99
C VAL A 60 -8.57 -4.10 -7.11
N PHE A 61 -9.72 -4.72 -7.31
CA PHE A 61 -10.08 -6.00 -6.69
C PHE A 61 -10.67 -6.95 -7.74
N SER A 62 -10.61 -8.25 -7.46
CA SER A 62 -11.02 -9.29 -8.39
C SER A 62 -11.79 -10.42 -7.72
N SER A 63 -12.59 -11.12 -8.51
CA SER A 63 -13.16 -12.43 -8.24
C SER A 63 -12.42 -13.50 -9.06
N THR A 64 -12.30 -14.72 -8.53
CA THR A 64 -11.74 -15.86 -9.27
C THR A 64 -12.69 -16.43 -10.33
N THR A 65 -13.96 -16.01 -10.34
CA THR A 65 -14.97 -16.51 -11.27
C THR A 65 -15.70 -15.37 -11.99
N LYS A 66 -16.18 -15.67 -13.19
CA LYS A 66 -17.08 -14.78 -13.94
C LYS A 66 -18.52 -15.01 -13.52
N SER A 67 -19.30 -13.93 -13.52
CA SER A 67 -20.75 -13.96 -13.38
C SER A 67 -21.40 -13.42 -14.65
N ASN A 68 -22.62 -13.83 -14.95
CA ASN A 68 -23.44 -13.23 -16.01
C ASN A 68 -24.27 -12.04 -15.51
N GLN A 69 -24.06 -11.61 -14.27
CA GLN A 69 -24.71 -10.46 -13.64
C GLN A 69 -23.66 -9.58 -12.97
N ASP A 70 -23.99 -8.28 -12.87
CA ASP A 70 -23.22 -7.33 -12.10
C ASP A 70 -23.23 -7.74 -10.62
N ARG A 71 -22.07 -7.71 -9.97
CA ARG A 71 -21.89 -8.09 -8.57
C ARG A 71 -21.41 -6.90 -7.78
N LEU A 72 -22.24 -6.39 -6.88
CA LEU A 72 -21.82 -5.45 -5.85
C LEU A 72 -21.01 -6.20 -4.78
N ILE A 73 -19.75 -5.83 -4.60
CA ILE A 73 -18.85 -6.49 -3.66
C ILE A 73 -18.80 -5.68 -2.36
N PRO A 74 -19.33 -6.21 -1.24
CA PRO A 74 -19.26 -5.52 0.04
C PRO A 74 -17.82 -5.44 0.55
N ILE A 75 -17.27 -4.23 0.49
CA ILE A 75 -15.97 -3.85 1.06
C ILE A 75 -16.22 -2.92 2.23
N SER A 76 -15.53 -3.15 3.34
CA SER A 76 -15.66 -2.38 4.57
C SER A 76 -14.32 -1.81 5.03
N ILE A 77 -14.41 -0.84 5.93
CA ILE A 77 -13.24 -0.22 6.56
C ILE A 77 -12.93 -1.00 7.83
N SER A 78 -11.72 -1.54 7.91
CA SER A 78 -11.26 -2.30 9.04
C SER A 78 -10.98 -1.42 10.26
N SER A 79 -11.16 -1.97 11.46
CA SER A 79 -10.80 -1.33 12.74
C SER A 79 -9.29 -1.08 12.90
N PHE A 80 -8.46 -1.68 12.05
CA PHE A 80 -7.02 -1.37 11.98
C PHE A 80 -6.71 -0.05 11.27
N SER A 81 -7.71 0.59 10.66
CA SER A 81 -7.55 1.91 10.04
C SER A 81 -7.35 2.99 11.10
N ASN A 82 -6.40 3.89 10.86
CA ASN A 82 -6.16 5.06 11.71
C ASN A 82 -6.52 6.39 11.01
N ALA A 83 -6.95 6.35 9.74
CA ALA A 83 -7.51 7.47 9.02
C ALA A 83 -8.95 7.79 9.47
N THR A 84 -9.24 9.09 9.66
CA THR A 84 -10.56 9.57 10.08
C THR A 84 -11.46 9.91 8.88
N ALA A 85 -12.78 9.90 9.08
CA ALA A 85 -13.77 10.05 8.00
C ALA A 85 -13.72 11.39 7.24
N ASN A 86 -13.04 12.42 7.77
CA ASN A 86 -12.82 13.68 7.07
C ASN A 86 -11.59 13.67 6.14
N MET A 87 -10.76 12.63 6.18
CA MET A 87 -9.54 12.50 5.36
C MET A 87 -9.80 11.85 3.99
N TYR A 88 -10.92 11.15 3.83
CA TYR A 88 -11.27 10.43 2.60
C TYR A 88 -12.79 10.29 2.44
N SER A 89 -13.22 9.88 1.25
CA SER A 89 -14.54 9.29 1.03
C SER A 89 -14.43 8.07 0.14
N VAL A 90 -15.16 7.01 0.47
CA VAL A 90 -15.18 5.74 -0.28
C VAL A 90 -16.39 5.74 -1.18
N ASP A 91 -16.18 5.63 -2.49
CA ASP A 91 -17.28 5.49 -3.44
C ASP A 91 -17.69 4.02 -3.55
N LEU A 92 -18.52 3.55 -2.60
CA LEU A 92 -19.01 2.17 -2.62
C LEU A 92 -19.86 1.84 -3.85
N SER A 93 -20.37 2.84 -4.59
CA SER A 93 -21.08 2.60 -5.84
C SER A 93 -20.17 2.10 -6.95
N SER A 94 -18.86 2.32 -6.83
CA SER A 94 -17.84 1.79 -7.75
C SER A 94 -17.45 0.33 -7.46
N ALA A 95 -17.88 -0.25 -6.33
CA ALA A 95 -17.53 -1.62 -5.93
C ALA A 95 -18.32 -2.70 -6.71
N ILE A 96 -18.49 -2.53 -8.02
CA ILE A 96 -19.30 -3.41 -8.87
C ILE A 96 -18.39 -4.12 -9.87
N ILE A 97 -18.35 -5.45 -9.82
CA ILE A 97 -17.76 -6.28 -10.89
C ILE A 97 -18.83 -6.48 -11.97
N PRO A 98 -18.67 -5.91 -13.18
CA PRO A 98 -19.68 -6.05 -14.23
C PRO A 98 -19.85 -7.50 -14.70
N ALA A 99 -21.02 -7.79 -15.28
CA ALA A 99 -21.28 -9.07 -15.93
C ALA A 99 -20.21 -9.39 -16.99
N GLY A 100 -19.72 -10.63 -16.97
CA GLY A 100 -18.67 -11.12 -17.87
C GLY A 100 -17.23 -10.79 -17.44
N GLU A 101 -17.07 -9.91 -16.45
CA GLU A 101 -15.78 -9.48 -15.92
C GLU A 101 -15.43 -10.18 -14.60
N THR A 102 -14.12 -10.18 -14.30
CA THR A 102 -13.58 -10.69 -13.03
C THR A 102 -12.99 -9.59 -12.17
N THR A 103 -12.89 -8.36 -12.68
CA THR A 103 -12.16 -7.27 -12.02
C THR A 103 -13.02 -6.01 -11.93
N ALA A 104 -12.77 -5.21 -10.91
CA ALA A 104 -13.36 -3.89 -10.72
C ALA A 104 -12.43 -2.99 -9.92
N THR A 105 -12.78 -1.71 -9.84
CA THR A 105 -12.04 -0.70 -9.10
C THR A 105 -12.94 -0.04 -8.06
N LEU A 106 -12.49 -0.03 -6.81
CA LEU A 106 -13.08 0.78 -5.76
C LEU A 106 -12.37 2.13 -5.71
N ARG A 107 -13.11 3.21 -5.96
CA ARG A 107 -12.58 4.57 -5.92
C ARG A 107 -12.59 5.13 -4.51
N ILE A 108 -11.43 5.64 -4.10
CA ILE A 108 -11.24 6.38 -2.85
C ILE A 108 -10.91 7.82 -3.21
N ASN A 109 -11.76 8.77 -2.82
CA ASN A 109 -11.55 10.19 -3.09
C ASN A 109 -10.90 10.87 -1.88
N SER A 110 -10.08 11.88 -2.16
CA SER A 110 -9.46 12.74 -1.15
C SER A 110 -10.49 13.48 -0.32
N GLY A 111 -10.29 13.50 1.00
CA GLY A 111 -11.03 14.38 1.91
C GLY A 111 -10.33 15.73 2.11
N SER A 112 -10.43 16.27 3.32
CA SER A 112 -9.87 17.57 3.68
C SER A 112 -8.36 17.52 3.90
N TYR A 113 -7.62 18.37 3.17
CA TYR A 113 -6.17 18.56 3.37
C TYR A 113 -5.81 18.95 4.81
N ALA A 114 -6.63 19.81 5.43
CA ALA A 114 -6.40 20.29 6.79
C ALA A 114 -6.59 19.21 7.86
N ALA A 115 -7.30 18.11 7.54
CA ALA A 115 -7.48 16.99 8.45
C ALA A 115 -6.22 16.11 8.56
N LEU A 116 -5.31 16.20 7.59
CA LEU A 116 -4.11 15.36 7.54
C LEU A 116 -3.00 15.91 8.44
N PRO A 117 -2.16 15.02 9.02
CA PRO A 117 -0.99 15.44 9.77
C PRO A 117 -0.02 16.24 8.89
N ASN A 118 0.79 17.10 9.51
CA ASN A 118 1.78 17.90 8.79
C ASN A 118 2.91 17.04 8.20
N SER A 119 3.16 15.87 8.78
CA SER A 119 4.07 14.86 8.26
C SER A 119 3.56 13.44 8.50
N GLY A 120 4.07 12.49 7.72
CA GLY A 120 3.64 11.09 7.73
C GLY A 120 2.30 10.86 7.02
N SER A 121 1.79 9.64 7.16
CA SER A 121 0.54 9.18 6.55
C SER A 121 -0.46 8.68 7.59
N LYS A 122 -1.72 8.56 7.17
CA LYS A 122 -2.76 7.83 7.87
C LYS A 122 -3.22 6.68 7.01
N ASP A 123 -3.31 5.50 7.61
CA ASP A 123 -3.67 4.28 6.91
C ASP A 123 -5.17 4.05 6.97
N LEU A 124 -5.73 3.81 5.79
CA LEU A 124 -7.07 3.31 5.57
C LEU A 124 -6.98 1.86 5.12
N VAL A 125 -7.50 0.94 5.92
CA VAL A 125 -7.43 -0.50 5.66
C VAL A 125 -8.79 -0.98 5.15
N LEU A 126 -8.83 -1.39 3.90
CA LEU A 126 -10.00 -2.00 3.27
C LEU A 126 -9.95 -3.51 3.45
N VAL A 127 -11.11 -4.11 3.75
CA VAL A 127 -11.29 -5.55 3.85
C VAL A 127 -12.59 -5.96 3.17
N PHE A 128 -12.63 -7.17 2.62
CA PHE A 128 -13.89 -7.77 2.21
C PHE A 128 -14.76 -8.07 3.43
N ASP A 129 -16.08 -7.97 3.26
CA ASP A 129 -17.02 -8.38 4.31
C ASP A 129 -16.83 -9.86 4.68
N SER A 130 -17.06 -10.19 5.96
CA SER A 130 -16.91 -11.55 6.49
C SER A 130 -17.80 -12.61 5.84
N SER A 131 -18.87 -12.18 5.15
CA SER A 131 -19.74 -13.06 4.35
C SER A 131 -19.08 -13.55 3.06
N LEU A 132 -17.99 -12.92 2.62
CA LEU A 132 -17.24 -13.31 1.43
C LEU A 132 -16.04 -14.17 1.78
N TYR A 133 -15.72 -15.10 0.87
CA TYR A 133 -14.44 -15.80 0.94
C TYR A 133 -13.36 -14.98 0.23
N SER A 134 -12.40 -14.47 0.99
CA SER A 134 -11.21 -13.78 0.47
C SER A 134 -9.97 -14.66 0.54
N LEU A 135 -9.08 -14.59 -0.45
CA LEU A 135 -7.79 -15.28 -0.38
C LEU A 135 -6.97 -14.76 0.80
N SER A 136 -6.46 -15.66 1.66
CA SER A 136 -5.87 -15.32 2.96
C SER A 136 -4.71 -14.30 2.92
N ASN A 137 -3.99 -14.22 1.81
CA ASN A 137 -2.88 -13.28 1.63
C ASN A 137 -3.26 -12.06 0.80
N ARG A 138 -4.53 -11.87 0.44
CA ARG A 138 -5.02 -10.79 -0.44
C ARG A 138 -6.38 -10.26 0.01
N ASN A 139 -6.66 -10.42 1.30
CA ASN A 139 -7.94 -10.11 1.93
C ASN A 139 -8.04 -8.66 2.43
N ASN A 140 -6.93 -7.93 2.41
CA ASN A 140 -6.90 -6.52 2.75
C ASN A 140 -6.11 -5.70 1.73
N HIS A 141 -6.36 -4.39 1.75
CA HIS A 141 -5.60 -3.39 1.02
C HIS A 141 -5.42 -2.17 1.91
N VAL A 142 -4.19 -1.65 1.99
CA VAL A 142 -3.86 -0.49 2.81
C VAL A 142 -3.62 0.72 1.92
N ILE A 143 -4.45 1.76 2.06
CA ILE A 143 -4.20 3.06 1.46
C ILE A 143 -3.51 3.94 2.49
N SER A 144 -2.28 4.35 2.21
CA SER A 144 -1.61 5.39 2.98
C SER A 144 -2.03 6.76 2.43
N ILE A 145 -2.81 7.48 3.23
CA ILE A 145 -3.31 8.82 2.92
C ILE A 145 -2.31 9.83 3.47
N GLN A 146 -1.76 10.66 2.59
CA GLN A 146 -0.75 11.65 2.96
C GLN A 146 -1.00 12.97 2.24
N ARG A 147 -0.40 14.05 2.76
CA ARG A 147 -0.39 15.32 2.04
C ARG A 147 0.44 15.16 0.77
N GLY A 148 -0.13 15.55 -0.36
CA GLY A 148 0.58 15.60 -1.63
C GLY A 148 1.65 16.68 -1.59
N CYS A 149 2.74 16.43 -2.33
CA CYS A 149 3.82 17.39 -2.48
C CYS A 149 3.84 17.95 -3.90
N THR A 150 3.49 19.23 -4.03
CA THR A 150 3.59 19.99 -5.28
C THR A 150 4.98 20.57 -5.53
N ASP A 151 5.79 20.65 -4.47
CA ASP A 151 7.16 21.18 -4.51
C ASP A 151 8.18 20.02 -4.45
N THR A 152 9.33 20.25 -3.82
CA THR A 152 10.43 19.28 -3.79
C THR A 152 10.31 18.35 -2.58
N ARG A 153 10.30 17.04 -2.85
CA ARG A 153 10.37 16.01 -1.80
C ARG A 153 11.80 15.84 -1.30
N VAL A 154 11.97 15.96 0.02
CA VAL A 154 13.22 15.65 0.73
C VAL A 154 12.97 14.51 1.70
N ASN A 155 13.72 13.42 1.56
CA ASN A 155 13.66 12.26 2.44
C ASN A 155 14.71 12.41 3.54
N PHE A 156 14.28 12.47 4.78
CA PHE A 156 15.12 12.29 5.94
C PHE A 156 15.09 10.83 6.38
N ASN A 157 16.26 10.24 6.54
CA ASN A 157 16.44 8.89 7.07
C ASN A 157 17.49 8.95 8.16
N ILE A 158 17.22 8.28 9.27
CA ILE A 158 18.15 8.09 10.37
C ILE A 158 18.15 6.62 10.77
N ALA A 159 19.34 6.03 10.87
CA ALA A 159 19.60 4.83 11.63
C ALA A 159 20.14 5.28 12.98
N PHE A 160 19.49 4.87 14.06
CA PHE A 160 19.96 5.21 15.40
C PHE A 160 21.06 4.24 15.82
N ASP A 161 21.80 4.64 16.85
CA ASP A 161 22.57 3.71 17.66
C ASP A 161 21.69 3.14 18.79
N SER A 162 22.29 2.72 19.91
CA SER A 162 21.53 2.12 21.01
C SER A 162 20.65 3.12 21.76
N TYR A 163 20.91 4.43 21.64
CA TYR A 163 20.33 5.48 22.49
C TYR A 163 19.52 6.49 21.69
N ALA A 164 18.56 5.98 20.90
CA ALA A 164 17.68 6.82 20.10
C ALA A 164 16.96 7.92 20.92
N SER A 165 16.69 7.68 22.21
CA SER A 165 16.01 8.67 23.07
C SER A 165 16.80 9.96 23.31
N GLU A 166 18.12 9.94 23.07
CA GLU A 166 19.00 11.10 23.22
C GLU A 166 18.96 12.02 21.99
N ILE A 167 18.49 11.50 20.86
CA ILE A 167 18.50 12.17 19.57
C ILE A 167 17.25 13.03 19.37
N SER A 168 17.48 14.27 18.97
CA SER A 168 16.44 15.16 18.47
C SER A 168 16.92 15.93 17.24
N TRP A 169 16.00 16.44 16.43
CA TRP A 169 16.37 17.24 15.26
C TRP A 169 15.33 18.33 14.98
N THR A 170 15.75 19.35 14.23
CA THR A 170 14.92 20.47 13.81
C THR A 170 15.26 20.86 12.38
N LEU A 171 14.23 21.01 11.55
CA LEU A 171 14.30 21.60 10.22
C LEU A 171 13.66 22.98 10.25
N SER A 172 14.39 23.99 9.76
CA SER A 172 13.93 25.38 9.76
C SER A 172 14.35 26.13 8.50
N ASN A 173 13.68 27.24 8.22
CA ASN A 173 14.06 28.22 7.21
C ASN A 173 13.96 29.64 7.79
N SER A 174 14.09 30.67 6.94
CA SER A 174 13.97 32.08 7.35
C SER A 174 12.61 32.46 7.94
N SER A 175 11.56 31.68 7.69
CA SER A 175 10.22 31.91 8.22
C SER A 175 9.98 31.22 9.56
N GLY A 176 10.90 30.35 10.02
CA GLY A 176 10.85 29.67 11.30
C GLY A 176 11.02 28.16 11.21
N VAL A 177 10.55 27.46 12.24
CA VAL A 177 10.61 26.00 12.35
C VAL A 177 9.55 25.35 11.48
N ILE A 178 9.97 24.37 10.68
CA ILE A 178 9.10 23.63 9.75
C ILE A 178 8.71 22.29 10.35
N ALA A 179 9.70 21.56 10.89
CA ALA A 179 9.52 20.26 11.50
C ALA A 179 10.54 20.05 12.62
N THR A 180 10.16 19.23 13.59
CA THR A 180 11.02 18.81 14.70
C THR A 180 10.77 17.34 14.97
N SER A 181 11.79 16.65 15.47
CA SER A 181 11.66 15.26 15.90
C SER A 181 10.58 15.08 16.96
N ALA A 182 9.91 13.93 16.92
CA ALA A 182 9.25 13.38 18.10
C ALA A 182 10.30 12.81 19.08
N GLY A 183 9.91 12.52 20.31
CA GLY A 183 10.76 11.75 21.23
C GLY A 183 10.85 10.29 20.78
N TYR A 184 12.05 9.72 20.78
CA TYR A 184 12.29 8.33 20.42
C TYR A 184 12.55 7.48 21.68
N SER A 185 12.35 6.17 21.56
CA SER A 185 12.66 5.21 22.63
C SER A 185 13.92 4.43 22.28
N ASP A 186 14.74 4.14 23.29
CA ASP A 186 15.96 3.34 23.09
C ASP A 186 15.67 1.99 22.45
N GLY A 187 16.61 1.54 21.62
CA GLY A 187 16.45 0.33 20.80
C GLY A 187 15.63 0.52 19.52
N LEU A 188 15.08 1.70 19.24
CA LEU A 188 14.52 2.02 17.92
C LEU A 188 15.66 2.00 16.89
N SER A 189 15.57 1.15 15.87
CA SER A 189 16.66 0.98 14.90
C SER A 189 16.79 2.14 13.93
N SER A 190 15.67 2.72 13.51
CA SER A 190 15.64 3.74 12.47
C SER A 190 14.35 4.53 12.49
N TYR A 191 14.39 5.70 11.86
CA TYR A 191 13.24 6.53 11.58
C TYR A 191 13.39 7.18 10.20
N ASN A 192 12.27 7.42 9.54
CA ASN A 192 12.25 8.13 8.26
C ASN A 192 11.09 9.12 8.24
N GLU A 193 11.30 10.23 7.57
CA GLU A 193 10.31 11.26 7.34
C GLU A 193 10.52 11.90 5.98
N GLN A 194 9.44 12.26 5.30
CA GLN A 194 9.51 12.97 4.03
C GLN A 194 8.93 14.36 4.21
N PHE A 195 9.69 15.36 3.77
CA PHE A 195 9.28 16.76 3.76
C PHE A 195 8.90 17.17 2.34
N CYS A 196 7.91 18.07 2.24
CA CYS A 196 7.63 18.81 1.02
C CYS A 196 8.09 20.24 1.21
N LEU A 197 9.17 20.63 0.53
CA LEU A 197 9.84 21.92 0.73
C LEU A 197 9.71 22.77 -0.53
N THR A 198 9.28 24.02 -0.34
CA THR A 198 9.29 25.03 -1.41
C THR A 198 10.73 25.44 -1.74
N PRO A 199 10.99 26.04 -2.91
CA PRO A 199 12.31 26.62 -3.20
C PRO A 199 12.76 27.59 -2.11
N GLY A 200 14.02 27.46 -1.66
CA GLY A 200 14.53 28.23 -0.53
C GLY A 200 15.74 27.60 0.16
N ASN A 201 16.22 28.28 1.19
CA ASN A 201 17.33 27.83 2.02
C ASN A 201 16.84 27.29 3.34
N TYR A 202 17.44 26.18 3.76
CA TYR A 202 17.04 25.42 4.93
C TYR A 202 18.24 25.10 5.81
N THR A 203 17.98 25.00 7.11
CA THR A 203 18.94 24.54 8.11
C THR A 203 18.35 23.34 8.83
N PHE A 204 19.10 22.25 8.82
CA PHE A 204 18.81 21.04 9.60
C PHE A 204 19.80 20.97 10.76
N VAL A 205 19.29 20.82 11.97
CA VAL A 205 20.08 20.67 13.20
C VAL A 205 19.72 19.34 13.83
N MET A 206 20.72 18.54 14.15
CA MET A 206 20.59 17.33 14.94
C MET A 206 21.30 17.54 16.28
N ASN A 207 20.67 17.11 17.36
CA ASN A 207 21.19 17.21 18.71
C ASN A 207 21.20 15.85 19.36
N ASP A 208 22.20 15.66 20.21
CA ASP A 208 22.34 14.51 21.09
C ASP A 208 22.53 15.04 22.52
N SER A 209 21.68 14.58 23.43
CA SER A 209 21.66 15.06 24.81
C SER A 209 22.81 14.53 25.67
N TYR A 210 23.41 13.38 25.31
CA TYR A 210 24.54 12.81 26.03
C TYR A 210 25.88 13.43 25.59
N GLY A 211 25.97 13.79 24.31
CA GLY A 211 27.09 14.52 23.72
C GLY A 211 28.14 13.62 23.07
N ASP A 212 27.79 12.42 22.67
CA ASP A 212 28.65 11.49 21.93
C ASP A 212 28.17 11.21 20.50
N GLY A 213 27.06 11.81 20.07
CA GLY A 213 26.58 11.86 18.69
C GLY A 213 25.70 10.67 18.29
N LEU A 214 25.91 10.14 17.09
CA LEU A 214 25.28 8.91 16.59
C LEU A 214 26.38 7.88 16.32
N ASN A 215 26.83 7.20 17.37
CA ASN A 215 27.94 6.26 17.25
C ASN A 215 27.58 5.07 16.36
N SER A 216 28.57 4.39 15.78
CA SER A 216 28.29 3.25 14.88
C SER A 216 27.38 2.21 15.55
N PRO A 217 26.27 1.78 14.90
CA PRO A 217 25.95 1.93 13.46
C PRO A 217 25.15 3.18 13.07
N GLY A 218 24.97 4.13 13.98
CA GLY A 218 24.17 5.34 13.81
C GLY A 218 24.63 6.24 12.66
N SER A 219 23.68 6.71 11.87
CA SER A 219 23.90 7.63 10.75
C SER A 219 22.59 8.28 10.29
N PHE A 220 22.68 9.40 9.58
CA PHE A 220 21.52 10.04 9.00
C PHE A 220 21.83 10.69 7.65
N ALA A 221 20.78 10.89 6.85
CA ALA A 221 20.85 11.61 5.58
C ALA A 221 19.53 12.29 5.22
N LEU A 222 19.64 13.49 4.65
CA LEU A 222 18.60 14.17 3.88
C LEU A 222 18.93 14.01 2.40
N THR A 223 18.00 13.44 1.63
CA THR A 223 18.18 13.18 0.19
C THR A 223 16.98 13.64 -0.63
N LEU A 224 17.23 14.05 -1.87
CA LEU A 224 16.18 14.20 -2.87
C LEU A 224 15.72 12.82 -3.37
N THR A 225 14.56 12.78 -4.04
CA THR A 225 14.00 11.54 -4.60
C THR A 225 14.87 10.93 -5.70
N ASP A 226 15.75 11.71 -6.33
CA ASP A 226 16.73 11.23 -7.32
C ASP A 226 18.01 10.66 -6.68
N GLY A 227 18.10 10.66 -5.34
CA GLY A 227 19.25 10.16 -4.58
C GLY A 227 20.31 11.22 -4.26
N THR A 228 20.15 12.47 -4.71
CA THR A 228 21.08 13.56 -4.37
C THR A 228 21.09 13.78 -2.86
N VAL A 229 22.27 13.71 -2.23
CA VAL A 229 22.44 13.96 -0.80
C VAL A 229 22.55 15.46 -0.54
N LEU A 230 21.63 16.00 0.26
CA LEU A 230 21.62 17.40 0.67
C LEU A 230 22.45 17.63 1.94
N PHE A 231 22.34 16.71 2.89
CA PHE A 231 23.10 16.72 4.14
C PHE A 231 23.14 15.31 4.72
N SER A 232 24.26 14.89 5.30
CA SER A 232 24.37 13.60 5.97
C SER A 232 25.42 13.65 7.08
N GLY A 233 25.34 12.69 7.99
CA GLY A 233 26.24 12.59 9.13
C GLY A 233 26.10 11.27 9.88
N GLY A 234 26.87 11.14 10.95
CA GLY A 234 26.96 9.95 11.79
C GLY A 234 28.27 10.00 12.59
N GLY A 235 28.48 9.00 13.43
CA GLY A 235 29.58 8.98 14.39
C GLY A 235 29.47 10.06 15.46
N ASN A 236 30.60 10.36 16.11
CA ASN A 236 30.65 11.33 17.18
C ASN A 236 30.72 12.77 16.63
N PHE A 237 29.61 13.49 16.76
CA PHE A 237 29.51 14.93 16.48
C PHE A 237 29.37 15.79 17.76
N GLY A 238 29.58 15.20 18.93
CA GLY A 238 29.30 15.85 20.20
C GLY A 238 27.80 16.02 20.42
N SER A 239 27.41 17.12 21.05
CA SER A 239 26.00 17.38 21.39
C SER A 239 25.15 17.92 20.24
N SER A 240 25.74 18.38 19.13
CA SER A 240 24.97 18.93 18.00
C SER A 240 25.77 19.00 16.70
N VAL A 241 25.09 18.76 15.57
CA VAL A 241 25.60 19.00 14.22
C VAL A 241 24.54 19.71 13.38
N SER A 242 24.96 20.68 12.56
CA SER A 242 24.07 21.47 11.71
C SER A 242 24.53 21.48 10.25
N GLY A 243 23.59 21.35 9.32
CA GLY A 243 23.81 21.44 7.88
C GLY A 243 22.86 22.41 7.21
N ASN A 244 23.37 23.21 6.28
CA ASN A 244 22.57 24.09 5.43
C ASN A 244 22.45 23.49 4.03
N PHE A 245 21.27 23.59 3.43
CA PHE A 245 21.02 23.15 2.05
C PHE A 245 19.99 24.05 1.35
N THR A 246 19.97 23.98 0.02
CA THR A 246 19.09 24.79 -0.82
C THR A 246 18.22 23.87 -1.67
N ILE A 247 16.94 24.21 -1.76
CA ILE A 247 15.99 23.64 -2.72
C ILE A 247 15.79 24.66 -3.84
N ASN A 248 15.98 24.21 -5.08
CA ASN A 248 15.85 25.03 -6.29
C ASN A 248 14.48 24.88 -6.92
#